data_AF-A0A2V5PUV4-F1
#
_entry.id   AF-A0A2V5PUV4-F1
#
_cell.length_a   1.000
_cell.length_b   1.000
_cell.length_c   1.000
_cell.angle_alpha   90.00
_cell.angle_beta   90.00
_cell.angle_gamma   90.00
#
_symmetry.space_group_name_H-M   'P 1'
#
loop_
_entity.id
_entity.type
_entity.pdbx_description
1 polymer ?
#
loop_
_entity_poly.entity_id
_entity_poly.type
_entity_poly.pdbx_seq_one_letter_code
_entity_poly.pdbx_strand_id
1 'polypeptide(L)' 'FFHLAFEKRPAEELYDLAQDPHQLTNAADQPEYAKLKKKMRQMLDHWMESTADPRATKDDDRWDNYPYFGAEKKP' A
#
# COMPACT_ATOMS: atom_id res chain seq x y z
N PHE A 1 9.20 15.22 12.22
CA PHE A 1 7.92 14.58 12.55
C PHE A 1 6.80 14.82 11.52
N PHE A 2 6.73 15.98 10.85
CA PHE A 2 5.67 16.24 9.86
C PHE A 2 5.60 15.19 8.74
N HIS A 3 6.74 14.84 8.13
CA HIS A 3 6.80 13.87 7.03
C HIS A 3 6.19 12.50 7.40
N LEU A 4 6.61 11.92 8.52
CA LEU A 4 6.08 10.64 9.01
C LEU A 4 4.58 10.69 9.35
N ALA A 5 4.05 11.87 9.71
CA ALA A 5 2.67 12.01 10.18
C ALA A 5 1.68 12.45 9.09
N PHE A 6 2.13 13.24 8.11
CA PHE A 6 1.24 13.97 7.19
C PHE A 6 1.63 13.89 5.71
N GLU A 7 2.82 13.39 5.37
CA GLU A 7 3.19 13.26 3.97
C GLU A 7 2.42 12.13 3.27
N LYS A 8 2.24 12.26 1.95
CA LYS A 8 1.64 11.19 1.15
C LYS A 8 2.56 9.98 1.18
N ARG A 9 1.97 8.82 1.43
CA ARG A 9 2.70 7.57 1.34
C ARG A 9 2.97 7.21 -0.13
N PRO A 10 4.16 6.69 -0.44
CA PRO A 10 4.43 6.16 -1.77
C PRO A 10 3.55 4.93 -2.04
N ALA A 11 3.50 4.51 -3.30
CA ALA A 11 2.72 3.33 -3.70
C ALA A 11 3.27 2.02 -3.10
N GLU A 12 4.56 1.99 -2.75
CA GLU A 12 5.21 0.82 -2.15
C GLU A 12 6.00 1.22 -0.90
N GLU A 13 5.86 0.41 0.16
CA GLU A 13 6.65 0.52 1.37
C GLU A 13 7.33 -0.83 1.66
N LEU A 14 8.62 -0.81 2.03
CA LEU A 14 9.39 -1.99 2.39
C LEU A 14 10.17 -1.69 3.67
N TYR A 15 10.03 -2.56 4.67
CA TYR A 15 10.64 -2.37 5.99
C TYR A 15 11.48 -3.57 6.39
N ASP A 16 12.69 -3.31 6.88
CA ASP A 16 13.55 -4.32 7.50
C ASP A 16 13.24 -4.37 8.99
N LEU A 17 12.41 -5.33 9.43
CA LEU A 17 11.95 -5.40 10.82
C LEU A 17 13.07 -5.74 11.82
N ALA A 18 14.19 -6.32 11.37
CA ALA A 18 15.31 -6.64 12.25
C ALA A 18 16.09 -5.37 12.61
N GLN A 19 16.20 -4.42 11.67
CA GLN A 19 16.91 -3.16 11.86
C GLN A 19 15.97 -2.01 12.27
N ASP A 20 14.72 -2.05 11.84
CA ASP A 20 13.67 -1.06 12.09
C ASP A 20 12.36 -1.73 12.55
N PRO A 21 12.27 -2.14 13.83
CA PRO A 21 11.08 -2.76 14.38
C PRO A 21 9.84 -1.86 14.36
N HIS A 22 10.04 -0.54 14.24
CA HIS A 22 8.98 0.47 14.28
C HIS A 22 8.53 0.92 12.89
N GLN A 23 9.15 0.41 11.81
CA GLN A 23 8.78 0.68 10.42
C GLN A 23 8.73 2.19 10.12
N LEU A 24 9.72 2.93 10.60
CA LEU A 24 9.84 4.38 10.40
C LEU A 24 10.65 4.73 9.15
N THR A 25 11.44 3.78 8.63
CA THR A 25 12.35 4.00 7.51
C THR A 25 11.96 3.10 6.34
N ASN A 26 11.27 3.69 5.35
CA ASN A 26 10.92 2.97 4.13
C ASN A 26 12.17 2.71 3.26
N ALA A 27 12.50 1.45 3.04
CA ALA A 27 13.62 0.98 2.23
C ALA A 27 13.23 0.66 0.77
N ALA A 28 11.99 0.96 0.33
CA ALA A 28 11.48 0.56 -0.98
C ALA A 28 12.29 1.12 -2.17
N ASP A 29 12.94 2.28 -2.00
CA ASP A 29 13.73 2.93 -3.07
C ASP A 29 15.24 2.72 -2.91
N GLN A 30 15.67 1.96 -1.91
CA GLN A 30 17.07 1.64 -1.67
C GLN A 30 17.54 0.53 -2.64
N PRO A 31 18.59 0.76 -3.45
CA PRO A 31 19.04 -0.18 -4.49
C PRO A 31 19.35 -1.60 -3.98
N GLU A 32 19.89 -1.71 -2.77
CA GLU A 32 20.22 -2.97 -2.11
C GLU A 32 18.99 -3.87 -1.89
N TYR A 33 17.80 -3.27 -1.73
CA TYR A 33 16.55 -3.98 -1.53
C TYR A 33 15.75 -4.20 -2.83
N ALA A 34 16.19 -3.67 -3.97
CA ALA A 34 15.43 -3.70 -5.23
C ALA A 34 15.03 -5.12 -5.67
N LYS A 35 15.96 -6.09 -5.55
CA LYS A 35 15.68 -7.49 -5.89
C LYS A 35 14.67 -8.12 -4.93
N LEU A 36 14.75 -7.80 -3.64
CA LEU A 36 13.82 -8.30 -2.63
C LEU A 36 12.43 -7.69 -2.83
N LYS A 37 12.34 -6.37 -3.05
CA LYS A 37 11.10 -5.66 -3.36
C LYS A 37 10.38 -6.31 -4.55
N LYS A 38 11.09 -6.54 -5.64
CA LYS A 38 10.53 -7.20 -6.83
C LYS A 38 9.99 -8.59 -6.54
N LYS A 39 10.73 -9.38 -5.74
CA LYS A 39 10.29 -10.73 -5.34
C LYS A 39 9.00 -10.66 -4.50
N MET A 40 8.95 -9.76 -3.51
CA MET A 40 7.78 -9.63 -2.64
C MET A 40 6.55 -9.10 -3.39
N ARG A 41 6.75 -8.18 -4.34
CA ARG A 41 5.70 -7.72 -5.27
C ARG A 41 5.12 -8.90 -6.06
N GLN A 42 5.96 -9.72 -6.67
CA GLN A 42 5.51 -10.91 -7.42
C GLN A 42 4.76 -11.92 -6.54
N MET A 43 5.21 -12.10 -5.29
CA MET A 43 4.51 -12.97 -4.33
C MET A 43 3.12 -12.42 -3.98
N LEU A 44 3.00 -11.11 -3.80
CA LEU A 44 1.72 -10.44 -3.56
C LEU A 44 0.80 -10.57 -4.78
N ASP A 45 1.29 -10.28 -5.99
CA ASP A 45 0.53 -10.38 -7.23
C ASP A 45 -0.04 -11.80 -7.40
N HIS A 46 0.80 -12.82 -7.21
CA HIS A 46 0.36 -14.22 -7.26
C HIS A 46 -0.69 -14.56 -6.19
N TRP A 47 -0.55 -14.03 -4.98
CA TRP A 47 -1.51 -14.25 -3.92
C TRP A 47 -2.87 -13.60 -4.23
N MET A 48 -2.86 -12.35 -4.72
CA MET A 48 -4.07 -11.64 -5.12
C MET A 48 -4.79 -12.39 -6.27
N GLU A 49 -4.05 -12.86 -7.28
CA GLU A 49 -4.62 -13.69 -8.36
C GLU A 49 -5.21 -15.00 -7.84
N SER A 50 -4.46 -15.75 -7.02
CA SER A 50 -4.87 -17.08 -6.52
C SER A 50 -6.05 -17.03 -5.55
N THR A 51 -6.27 -15.89 -4.90
CA THR A 51 -7.41 -15.65 -4.00
C THR A 51 -8.57 -14.95 -4.71
N ALA A 52 -8.47 -14.73 -6.02
CA ALA A 52 -9.46 -14.03 -6.85
C ALA A 52 -9.78 -12.61 -6.31
N ASP A 53 -8.77 -11.88 -5.84
CA ASP A 53 -8.91 -10.49 -5.46
C ASP A 53 -9.35 -9.66 -6.69
N PRO A 54 -10.49 -8.96 -6.63
CA PRO A 54 -10.96 -8.11 -7.72
C PRO A 54 -9.93 -7.05 -8.15
N ARG A 55 -9.11 -6.56 -7.21
CA ARG A 55 -8.05 -5.57 -7.48
C ARG A 55 -6.84 -6.13 -8.19
N ALA A 56 -6.70 -7.46 -8.28
CA ALA A 56 -5.61 -8.08 -9.04
C ALA A 56 -5.82 -7.96 -10.55
N THR A 57 -7.08 -7.88 -10.99
CA THR A 57 -7.45 -8.01 -12.42
C THR A 57 -8.13 -6.77 -12.98
N LYS A 58 -8.72 -5.92 -12.13
CA LYS A 58 -9.41 -4.68 -12.51
C LYS A 58 -9.03 -3.59 -11.53
N ASP A 59 -9.04 -2.35 -12.01
CA ASP A 59 -8.92 -1.17 -11.16
C ASP A 59 -10.22 -0.99 -10.36
N ASP A 60 -10.41 -1.85 -9.37
CA ASP A 60 -11.63 -1.96 -8.59
C ASP A 60 -11.57 -1.02 -7.37
N ASP A 61 -12.12 0.16 -7.58
CA ASP A 61 -12.21 1.26 -6.62
C ASP A 61 -13.61 1.37 -6.00
N ARG A 62 -14.39 0.27 -5.96
CA ARG A 62 -15.79 0.25 -5.48
C ARG A 62 -16.00 0.85 -4.09
N TRP A 63 -14.95 0.85 -3.27
CA TRP A 63 -14.95 1.39 -1.91
C TRP A 63 -14.64 2.90 -1.87
N ASP A 64 -13.88 3.39 -2.85
CA ASP A 64 -13.52 4.82 -2.95
C ASP A 64 -14.70 5.65 -3.46
N ASN A 65 -15.53 5.04 -4.31
CA ASN A 65 -16.76 5.64 -4.86
C ASN A 65 -18.04 5.19 -4.15
N TYR A 66 -17.95 4.64 -2.93
CA TYR A 66 -19.13 4.13 -2.24
C TYR A 66 -20.11 5.26 -1.92
N PRO A 67 -21.41 5.12 -2.25
CA PRO A 67 -22.39 6.18 -2.04
C PRO A 67 -22.49 6.56 -0.56
N TYR A 68 -22.35 7.86 -0.29
CA TYR A 68 -22.54 8.41 1.05
C TYR A 68 -24.03 8.64 1.33
N PHE A 69 -24.57 7.92 2.31
CA PHE A 69 -25.98 8.01 2.72
C PHE A 69 -26.20 8.86 3.99
N GLY A 70 -25.20 9.64 4.43
CA GLY A 70 -25.38 10.56 5.54
C GLY A 70 -26.36 11.69 5.20
N ALA A 71 -26.90 12.33 6.24
CA ALA A 71 -27.79 13.48 6.05
C ALA A 71 -27.11 14.55 5.18
N GLU A 72 -27.89 15.19 4.28
CA GLU A 72 -27.40 16.30 3.48
C GLU A 72 -26.69 17.32 4.38
N LYS A 73 -25.54 17.81 3.90
CA LYS A 73 -24.86 18.94 4.54
C LYS A 73 -25.89 20.05 4.68
N LYS A 74 -26.28 20.37 5.92
CA LYS A 74 -27.06 21.59 6.18
C LYS A 74 -26.27 22.77 5.60
N PRO A 75 -26.96 23.72 4.93
CA PRO A 75 -26.33 24.84 4.26
C PRO A 75 -25.47 25.68 5.20
#